data_AF-A0A2V9S9M7-F1
#
_entry.id   AF-A0A2V9S9M7-F1
#
_cell.length_a   1.000
_cell.length_b   1.000
_cell.length_c   1.000
_cell.angle_alpha   90.00
_cell.angle_beta   90.00
_cell.angle_gamma   90.00
#
_symmetry.space_group_name_H-M   'P 1'
#
loop_
_entity.id
_entity.type
_entity.pdbx_description
1 polymer ?
#
loop_
_entity_poly.entity_id
_entity_poly.type
_entity_poly.pdbx_seq_one_letter_code
_entity_poly.pdbx_strand_id
1 'polypeptide(L)'
;MWSIGSDGKPYAGRYFSPLTSTGADLSRNSRSNEALETTMASFYEDVIKNDPRIDSVKRVSDMALLEPVTRAAISNIVADAKALGIDLMVFETYRSQARQQELFNQGASKLRVVGVHHFGLACDLVKAIAEARVSPMP
;
A
#
# COMPACT_ATOMS: atom_id res chain seq x y z
N MET A 1 15.22 7.92 -5.36
CA MET A 1 15.97 9.18 -5.24
C MET A 1 15.13 10.27 -5.89
N TRP A 2 14.72 11.30 -5.13
CA TRP A 2 13.88 12.39 -5.63
C TRP A 2 14.79 13.51 -6.15
N SER A 3 14.58 13.99 -7.36
CA SER A 3 15.27 15.18 -7.87
C SER A 3 14.30 16.36 -7.90
N ILE A 4 14.79 17.53 -7.48
CA ILE A 4 14.06 18.80 -7.47
C ILE A 4 14.40 19.57 -8.75
N GLY A 5 13.39 20.05 -9.47
CA GLY A 5 13.59 20.90 -10.64
C GLY A 5 14.09 22.30 -10.26
N SER A 6 14.68 23.04 -11.19
CA SER A 6 15.16 24.42 -10.99
C SER A 6 14.03 25.43 -10.70
N ASP A 7 12.77 25.01 -10.78
CA ASP A 7 11.55 25.73 -10.41
C ASP A 7 11.06 25.41 -8.98
N GLY A 8 11.78 24.57 -8.22
CA GLY A 8 11.49 24.28 -6.82
C GLY A 8 10.30 23.36 -6.58
N LYS A 9 9.77 22.69 -7.63
CA LYS A 9 8.67 21.73 -7.49
C LYS A 9 9.16 20.28 -7.58
N PRO A 10 8.59 19.35 -6.78
CA PRO A 10 8.92 17.94 -6.88
C PRO A 10 8.25 17.35 -8.14
N TYR A 11 9.06 16.81 -9.06
CA TYR A 11 8.57 16.03 -10.18
C TYR A 11 8.72 14.53 -9.87
N ALA A 12 7.61 13.80 -9.94
CA ALA A 12 7.64 12.34 -9.94
C ALA A 12 8.46 11.86 -11.15
N GLY A 13 9.45 11.00 -10.90
CA GLY A 13 10.44 10.58 -11.87
C GLY A 13 9.81 10.08 -13.17
N ARG A 14 10.06 10.79 -14.27
CA ARG A 14 9.81 10.30 -15.62
C ARG A 14 10.93 9.32 -15.95
N TYR A 15 10.57 8.08 -16.27
CA TYR A 15 11.47 7.13 -16.91
C TYR A 15 11.99 7.75 -18.21
N PHE A 16 13.30 7.92 -18.30
CA PHE A 16 14.00 8.37 -19.49
C PHE A 16 14.22 7.14 -20.39
N SER A 17 13.63 7.11 -21.58
CA SER A 17 14.03 6.20 -22.65
C SER A 17 14.47 7.02 -23.85
N PRO A 18 15.66 6.74 -24.44
CA PRO A 18 16.12 7.47 -25.62
C PRO A 18 15.56 6.79 -26.87
N LEU A 19 14.83 7.53 -27.69
CA LEU A 19 14.57 7.13 -29.07
C LEU A 19 14.97 8.28 -29.99
N THR A 20 16.10 8.06 -30.66
CA THR A 20 16.49 8.72 -31.90
C THR A 20 15.52 8.29 -33.02
N SER A 21 14.94 9.22 -33.76
CA SER A 21 15.26 9.41 -35.19
C SER A 21 14.27 10.38 -35.88
N THR A 22 14.88 11.28 -36.65
CA THR A 22 14.47 11.95 -37.90
C THR A 22 13.07 11.72 -38.52
N GLY A 23 12.49 12.82 -39.01
CA GLY A 23 11.84 12.86 -40.34
C GLY A 23 10.33 13.14 -40.35
N ALA A 24 9.93 14.15 -41.12
CA ALA A 24 8.56 14.65 -41.30
C ALA A 24 7.68 13.77 -42.21
N ASP A 25 6.35 13.82 -42.05
CA ASP A 25 5.38 14.12 -43.13
C ASP A 25 3.93 14.31 -42.61
N LEU A 26 3.19 15.21 -43.24
CA LEU A 26 1.81 15.62 -43.02
C LEU A 26 0.83 14.66 -43.69
N SER A 27 -0.15 14.14 -42.95
CA SER A 27 -1.42 13.70 -43.54
C SER A 27 -2.53 13.73 -42.51
N ARG A 28 -3.47 14.67 -42.70
CA ARG A 28 -4.77 14.71 -42.03
C ARG A 28 -5.51 13.41 -42.34
N ASN A 29 -5.72 12.59 -41.32
CA ASN A 29 -6.80 11.62 -41.34
C ASN A 29 -7.55 11.70 -40.01
N SER A 30 -8.70 12.35 -40.06
CA SER A 30 -9.74 12.33 -39.04
C SER A 30 -10.32 10.91 -38.96
N ARG A 31 -9.60 10.03 -38.26
CA ARG A 31 -10.19 8.87 -37.61
C ARG A 31 -10.26 9.22 -36.14
N SER A 32 -11.48 9.22 -35.62
CA SER A 32 -11.78 9.21 -34.20
C SER A 32 -10.78 8.30 -33.48
N ASN A 33 -9.85 8.91 -32.75
CA ASN A 33 -9.17 8.24 -31.67
C ASN A 33 -10.26 7.92 -30.64
N GLU A 34 -10.92 6.76 -30.79
CA GLU A 34 -11.23 5.94 -29.61
C GLU A 34 -9.88 5.61 -28.97
N ALA A 35 -9.33 6.62 -28.29
CA ALA A 35 -8.24 6.42 -27.38
C ALA A 35 -8.81 5.48 -26.32
N LEU A 36 -8.32 4.24 -26.35
CA LEU A 36 -8.39 3.31 -25.25
C LEU A 36 -7.94 4.07 -24.01
N GLU A 37 -8.91 4.61 -23.29
CA GLU A 37 -8.72 5.22 -22.00
C GLU A 37 -8.47 4.04 -21.06
N THR A 38 -7.24 3.53 -21.09
CA THR A 38 -6.69 2.67 -20.04
C THR A 38 -6.65 3.55 -18.81
N THR A 39 -7.80 3.66 -18.14
CA THR A 39 -7.92 4.23 -16.81
C THR A 39 -6.81 3.58 -15.99
N MET A 40 -5.87 4.39 -15.49
CA MET A 40 -4.81 3.93 -14.60
C MET A 40 -5.46 3.53 -13.29
N ALA A 41 -6.07 2.35 -13.27
CA ALA A 41 -6.77 1.83 -12.13
C ALA A 41 -5.79 1.74 -10.96
N SER A 42 -6.24 2.21 -9.80
CA SER A 42 -5.42 2.22 -8.61
C SER A 42 -5.44 0.84 -7.96
N PHE A 43 -4.43 0.53 -7.15
CA PHE A 43 -4.44 -0.68 -6.32
C PHE A 43 -5.75 -0.87 -5.54
N TYR A 44 -6.36 0.24 -5.10
CA TYR A 44 -7.65 0.20 -4.44
C TYR A 44 -8.77 -0.31 -5.37
N GLU A 45 -8.89 0.25 -6.58
CA GLU A 45 -9.95 -0.12 -7.53
C GLU A 45 -9.78 -1.55 -8.06
N ASP A 46 -8.54 -1.98 -8.30
CA ASP A 46 -8.25 -3.29 -8.89
C ASP A 46 -8.26 -4.43 -7.86
N VAL A 47 -7.74 -4.19 -6.66
CA VAL A 47 -7.48 -5.23 -5.67
C VAL A 47 -8.42 -5.10 -4.48
N ILE A 48 -8.37 -3.98 -3.76
CA ILE A 48 -9.07 -3.86 -2.47
C ILE A 48 -10.58 -3.89 -2.64
N LYS A 49 -11.11 -3.12 -3.60
CA LYS A 49 -12.55 -3.00 -3.84
C LYS A 49 -13.21 -4.31 -4.24
N ASN A 50 -12.44 -5.20 -4.86
CA ASN A 50 -12.90 -6.50 -5.34
C ASN A 50 -12.62 -7.63 -4.34
N ASP A 51 -11.91 -7.36 -3.23
CA ASP A 51 -11.62 -8.37 -2.23
C ASP A 51 -12.87 -8.67 -1.37
N PRO A 52 -13.19 -9.94 -1.08
CA PRO A 52 -14.35 -10.31 -0.28
C PRO A 52 -14.33 -9.74 1.15
N ARG A 53 -13.17 -9.25 1.62
CA ARG A 53 -12.99 -8.67 2.95
C ARG A 53 -13.24 -7.16 2.99
N ILE A 54 -13.63 -6.52 1.88
CA ILE A 54 -13.89 -5.07 1.78
C ILE A 54 -14.85 -4.54 2.87
N ASP A 55 -15.81 -5.36 3.30
CA ASP A 55 -16.77 -5.03 4.37
C ASP A 55 -16.58 -5.88 5.64
N SER A 56 -15.45 -6.57 5.78
CA SER A 56 -15.19 -7.47 6.91
C SER A 56 -15.03 -6.70 8.21
N VAL A 57 -15.78 -7.11 9.23
CA VAL A 57 -15.63 -6.64 10.62
C VAL A 57 -14.46 -7.36 11.35
N LYS A 58 -13.89 -8.41 10.75
CA LYS A 58 -12.72 -9.11 11.32
C LYS A 58 -11.42 -8.38 10.97
N ARG A 59 -10.46 -8.35 11.90
CA ARG A 59 -9.08 -7.88 11.67
C ARG A 59 -8.45 -8.66 10.52
N VAL A 60 -7.80 -7.96 9.59
CA VAL A 60 -7.11 -8.55 8.45
C VAL A 60 -5.61 -8.25 8.56
N SER A 61 -4.77 -9.28 8.46
CA SER A 61 -3.30 -9.16 8.53
C SER A 61 -2.61 -9.68 7.27
N ASP A 62 -3.33 -9.69 6.15
CA ASP A 62 -2.85 -10.22 4.88
C ASP A 62 -2.00 -9.18 4.13
N MET A 63 -0.74 -9.52 3.86
CA MET A 63 0.20 -8.67 3.13
C MET A 63 -0.25 -8.40 1.69
N ALA A 64 -1.08 -9.27 1.10
CA ALA A 64 -1.60 -9.10 -0.25
C ALA A 64 -2.54 -7.87 -0.39
N LEU A 65 -3.08 -7.37 0.73
CA LEU A 65 -3.91 -6.16 0.78
C LEU A 65 -3.12 -4.87 1.03
N LEU A 66 -1.80 -4.95 1.07
CA LEU A 66 -0.93 -3.78 1.03
C LEU A 66 -0.55 -3.47 -0.40
N GLU A 67 -0.55 -2.19 -0.73
CA GLU A 67 -0.06 -1.68 -2.00
C GLU A 67 1.40 -2.14 -2.20
N PRO A 68 1.82 -2.53 -3.43
CA PRO A 68 3.11 -3.16 -3.67
C PRO A 68 4.35 -2.44 -3.10
N VAL A 69 4.45 -1.12 -3.24
CA VAL A 69 5.57 -0.35 -2.70
C VAL A 69 5.54 -0.36 -1.18
N THR A 70 4.36 -0.17 -0.59
CA THR A 70 4.13 -0.22 0.86
C THR A 70 4.49 -1.61 1.43
N ARG A 71 4.05 -2.68 0.75
CA ARG A 71 4.33 -4.07 1.09
C ARG A 71 5.82 -4.39 1.09
N ALA A 72 6.55 -3.89 0.09
CA ALA A 72 8.00 -4.06 -0.01
C ALA A 72 8.70 -3.35 1.16
N ALA A 73 8.31 -2.11 1.46
CA ALA A 73 8.87 -1.35 2.59
C ALA A 73 8.63 -2.06 3.94
N ILE A 74 7.42 -2.58 4.17
CA ILE A 74 7.09 -3.31 5.40
C ILE A 74 7.89 -4.61 5.51
N SER A 75 8.02 -5.36 4.41
CA SER A 75 8.84 -6.58 4.38
C SER A 75 10.29 -6.29 4.76
N ASN A 76 10.85 -5.17 4.28
CA ASN A 76 12.21 -4.75 4.64
C ASN A 76 12.31 -4.40 6.13
N ILE A 77 11.36 -3.64 6.68
CA ILE A 77 11.35 -3.30 8.11
C ILE A 77 11.30 -4.56 8.99
N VAL A 78 10.48 -5.55 8.63
CA VAL A 78 10.38 -6.82 9.37
C VAL A 78 11.70 -7.60 9.28
N ALA A 79 12.34 -7.63 8.10
CA ALA A 79 13.63 -8.28 7.92
C ALA A 79 14.75 -7.59 8.73
N ASP A 80 14.81 -6.27 8.69
CA ASP A 80 15.80 -5.47 9.42
C ASP A 80 15.62 -5.63 10.93
N ALA A 81 14.38 -5.58 11.44
CA ALA A 81 14.09 -5.82 12.84
C ALA A 81 14.52 -7.22 13.29
N LYS A 82 14.27 -8.24 12.45
CA LYS A 82 14.71 -9.61 12.72
C LYS A 82 16.23 -9.74 12.77
N ALA A 83 16.96 -9.04 11.91
CA ALA A 83 18.43 -8.99 11.96
C ALA A 83 18.96 -8.38 13.26
N LEU A 84 18.17 -7.51 13.90
CA LEU A 84 18.45 -6.92 15.22
C LEU A 84 17.94 -7.78 16.40
N GLY A 85 17.42 -8.99 16.14
CA GLY A 85 16.84 -9.87 17.16
C GLY A 85 15.47 -9.41 17.69
N ILE A 86 14.77 -8.56 16.94
CA ILE A 86 13.41 -8.11 17.25
C ILE A 86 12.44 -8.83 16.32
N ASP A 87 11.68 -9.77 16.87
CA ASP A 87 10.62 -10.42 16.12
C ASP A 87 9.39 -9.50 16.03
N LEU A 88 9.07 -9.04 14.82
CA LEU A 88 7.87 -8.28 14.51
C LEU A 88 6.81 -9.15 13.82
N MET A 89 5.55 -8.87 14.11
CA MET A 89 4.38 -9.49 13.49
C MET A 89 3.51 -8.40 12.86
N VAL A 90 3.07 -8.66 11.63
CA VAL A 90 2.06 -7.83 10.95
C VAL A 90 0.70 -8.08 11.60
N PHE A 91 0.15 -7.07 12.24
CA PHE A 91 -1.06 -7.18 13.04
C PHE A 91 -2.32 -6.77 12.26
N GLU A 92 -2.31 -5.65 11.56
CA GLU A 92 -3.46 -5.24 10.76
C GLU A 92 -2.99 -4.56 9.48
N THR A 93 -3.37 -5.08 8.31
CA THR A 93 -3.00 -4.53 7.00
C THR A 93 -4.14 -3.72 6.39
N TYR A 94 -5.36 -4.25 6.44
CA TYR A 94 -6.54 -3.63 5.87
C TYR A 94 -7.63 -3.43 6.93
N ARG A 95 -8.31 -2.27 6.84
CA ARG A 95 -9.43 -1.93 7.72
C ARG A 95 -10.64 -1.46 6.90
N SER A 96 -11.74 -2.20 7.02
CA SER A 96 -13.02 -1.82 6.41
C SER A 96 -13.70 -0.69 7.20
N GLN A 97 -14.66 -0.03 6.55
CA GLN A 97 -15.53 0.94 7.24
C GLN A 97 -16.36 0.28 8.33
N ALA A 98 -16.81 -0.96 8.12
CA ALA A 98 -17.54 -1.73 9.12
C ALA A 98 -16.70 -2.03 10.37
N ARG A 99 -15.45 -2.46 10.20
CA ARG A 99 -14.47 -2.65 11.29
C ARG A 99 -14.20 -1.34 12.04
N GLN A 100 -14.00 -0.23 11.32
CA GLN A 100 -13.75 1.06 11.94
C GLN A 100 -14.94 1.52 12.79
N GLN A 101 -16.17 1.32 12.31
CA GLN A 101 -17.37 1.63 13.06
C GLN A 101 -17.50 0.75 14.30
N GLU A 102 -17.17 -0.54 14.21
CA GLU A 102 -17.14 -1.44 15.36
C GLU A 102 -16.13 -0.96 16.42
N LEU A 103 -14.89 -0.66 16.01
CA LEU A 103 -13.85 -0.15 16.92
C LEU A 103 -14.26 1.18 17.57
N PHE A 104 -14.94 2.05 16.83
CA PHE A 104 -15.50 3.28 17.37
C PHE A 104 -16.58 2.99 18.43
N ASN A 105 -17.52 2.10 18.13
CA ASN A 105 -18.61 1.73 19.04
C ASN A 105 -18.08 1.09 20.34
N GLN A 106 -16.96 0.36 20.25
CA GLN A 106 -16.27 -0.23 21.40
C GLN A 106 -15.42 0.78 22.19
N GLY A 107 -15.30 2.03 21.74
CA GLY A 107 -14.42 3.03 22.33
C GLY A 107 -12.93 2.80 22.07
N ALA A 108 -12.57 1.82 21.24
CA ALA A 108 -11.19 1.50 20.87
C ALA A 108 -10.61 2.49 19.84
N SER A 109 -11.47 3.24 19.12
CA SER A 109 -11.07 4.33 18.26
C SER A 109 -11.91 5.58 18.50
N LYS A 110 -11.29 6.76 18.35
CA LYS A 110 -12.00 8.05 18.30
C LYS A 110 -12.47 8.41 16.89
N LEU A 111 -11.97 7.71 15.87
CA LEU A 111 -12.29 7.96 14.46
C LEU A 111 -13.51 7.14 14.06
N ARG A 112 -14.47 7.76 13.37
CA ARG A 112 -15.66 7.08 12.83
C ARG A 112 -15.46 6.58 11.41
N VAL A 113 -14.56 7.22 10.66
CA VAL A 113 -14.32 6.94 9.24
C VAL A 113 -12.93 6.34 9.09
N VAL A 114 -12.80 5.45 8.13
CA VAL A 114 -11.52 4.83 7.79
C VAL A 114 -10.48 5.83 7.30
N GLY A 115 -9.22 5.53 7.58
CA GLY A 115 -8.05 6.22 7.04
C GLY A 115 -7.27 5.35 6.06
N VAL A 116 -5.95 5.56 6.01
CA VAL A 116 -5.03 4.95 5.04
C VAL A 116 -4.97 3.42 5.03
N HIS A 117 -5.34 2.74 6.12
CA HIS A 117 -5.47 1.27 6.14
C HIS A 117 -6.51 0.77 5.13
N HIS A 118 -7.55 1.55 4.85
CA HIS A 118 -8.58 1.16 3.88
C HIS A 118 -8.07 1.18 2.44
N PHE A 119 -6.99 1.91 2.17
CA PHE A 119 -6.37 2.01 0.86
C PHE A 119 -5.12 1.12 0.72
N GLY A 120 -4.83 0.28 1.73
CA GLY A 120 -3.66 -0.61 1.72
C GLY A 120 -2.33 0.12 1.86
N LEU A 121 -2.34 1.33 2.41
CA LEU A 121 -1.17 2.22 2.52
C LEU A 121 -0.56 2.26 3.93
N ALA A 122 -1.06 1.43 4.86
CA ALA A 122 -0.55 1.34 6.22
C ALA A 122 -0.72 -0.06 6.78
N CYS A 123 0.14 -0.43 7.73
CA CYS A 123 -0.08 -1.60 8.57
C CYS A 123 0.29 -1.31 10.02
N ASP A 124 -0.37 -2.02 10.93
CA ASP A 124 0.03 -2.09 12.33
C ASP A 124 1.06 -3.21 12.49
N LEU A 125 2.23 -2.89 13.04
CA LEU A 125 3.26 -3.85 13.42
C LEU A 125 3.27 -3.99 14.95
N VAL A 126 3.36 -5.22 15.44
CA VAL A 126 3.50 -5.51 16.88
C VAL A 126 4.72 -6.36 17.14
N LYS A 127 5.35 -6.21 18.30
CA LYS A 127 6.43 -7.09 18.74
C LYS A 127 5.85 -8.45 19.13
N ALA A 128 6.38 -9.52 18.58
CA ALA A 128 6.07 -10.87 19.01
C ALA A 128 6.73 -11.09 20.38
N ILE A 129 5.92 -11.26 21.43
CA ILE A 129 6.39 -11.67 22.74
C ILE A 129 6.11 -13.17 22.85
N ALA A 130 7.12 -14.00 22.64
CA ALA A 130 7.09 -15.32 23.26
C ALA A 130 7.23 -15.10 24.77
N GLU A 131 6.31 -15.63 25.58
CA GLU A 131 6.53 -15.72 27.02
C GLU A 131 7.93 -16.31 27.24
N ALA A 132 8.78 -15.58 27.96
CA ALA A 132 10.12 -16.04 28.28
C ALA A 132 9.97 -17.45 28.87
N ARG A 133 10.56 -18.43 28.17
CA ARG A 133 10.63 -19.81 28.64
C ARG A 133 11.12 -19.76 30.09
N VAL A 134 10.26 -20.14 31.02
CA VAL A 134 10.70 -20.62 32.32
C VAL A 134 11.46 -21.91 32.00
N SER A 135 12.77 -21.80 31.83
CA SER A 135 13.63 -22.97 31.81
C SER A 135 13.41 -23.70 33.13
N PRO A 136 13.00 -24.99 33.13
CA PRO A 136 12.98 -25.75 34.37
C PRO A 136 14.41 -25.75 34.94
N MET A 137 14.56 -25.23 36.15
CA MET A 137 15.79 -25.34 36.93
C MET A 137 16.11 -26.84 37.15
N PRO A 138 17.40 -27.21 37.19
CA PRO A 138 17.84 -28.60 37.29
C PRO A 138 17.38 -29.31 38.56
#